data_AF-A0A8J6XP18-F1
#
_entry.id   AF-A0A8J6XP18-F1
#
_cell.length_a   1.000
_cell.length_b   1.000
_cell.length_c   1.000
_cell.angle_alpha   90.00
_cell.angle_beta   90.00
_cell.angle_gamma   90.00
#
_symmetry.space_group_name_H-M   'P 1'
#
loop_
_entity.id
_entity.type
_entity.pdbx_description
1 polymer ?
#
loop_
_entity_poly.entity_id
_entity_poly.type
_entity_poly.pdbx_seq_one_letter_code
_entity_poly.pdbx_strand_id
1 'polypeptide(L)'
;MENQDQVTAFFKSLPSDDIPDPLPQDVVMRLSRKIRKKWVGSDRYNRQVAEVFTMLKGGEKSLNEEQLSTGYAYLYRAYSGKCPNNIAFENAEALAQQKRLGVWANAGLEKPWDYRKRLREKSD
;
A
#
# COMPACT_ATOMS: atom_id res chain seq x y z
N MET A 1 -23.15 -3.84 -9.42
CA MET A 1 -21.82 -4.13 -9.97
C MET A 1 -21.01 -2.87 -9.91
N GLU A 2 -20.53 -2.55 -8.72
CA GLU A 2 -19.75 -1.34 -8.50
C GLU A 2 -18.30 -1.74 -8.67
N ASN A 3 -17.77 -1.48 -9.87
CA ASN A 3 -16.33 -1.49 -10.12
C ASN A 3 -15.73 -0.37 -9.27
N GLN A 4 -15.59 -0.63 -7.98
CA GLN A 4 -14.68 0.12 -7.13
C GLN A 4 -13.33 -0.04 -7.81
N ASP A 5 -12.89 1.05 -8.44
CA ASP A 5 -11.55 1.28 -8.92
C ASP A 5 -10.58 0.92 -7.78
N GLN A 6 -10.23 -0.36 -7.67
CA GLN A 6 -9.17 -0.85 -6.82
C GLN A 6 -7.88 -0.38 -7.47
N VAL A 7 -7.58 0.91 -7.30
CA VAL A 7 -6.23 1.40 -7.42
C VAL A 7 -5.47 0.71 -6.32
N THR A 8 -4.88 -0.42 -6.68
CA THR A 8 -3.95 -1.12 -5.82
C THR A 8 -2.70 -0.26 -5.82
N ALA A 9 -2.70 0.79 -5.00
CA ALA A 9 -1.49 1.23 -4.34
C ALA A 9 -0.85 -0.04 -3.80
N PHE A 10 0.42 -0.31 -4.13
CA PHE A 10 1.12 -1.61 -4.00
C PHE A 10 1.22 -2.19 -2.59
N PHE A 11 0.08 -2.42 -1.97
CA PHE A 11 -0.09 -2.78 -0.59
C PHE A 11 -1.09 -3.91 -0.60
N LYS A 12 -0.52 -5.10 -0.59
CA LYS A 12 -1.29 -6.31 -0.47
C LYS A 12 -1.94 -6.23 0.92
N SER A 13 -3.23 -5.91 1.01
CA SER A 13 -3.92 -5.80 2.29
C SER A 13 -3.76 -7.09 3.10
N LEU A 14 -3.63 -6.94 4.41
CA LEU A 14 -3.77 -8.02 5.38
C LEU A 14 -5.18 -8.65 5.25
N PRO A 15 -5.37 -9.90 5.71
CA PRO A 15 -6.71 -10.39 6.02
C PRO A 15 -7.44 -9.37 6.92
N SER A 16 -8.74 -9.20 6.66
CA SER A 16 -9.67 -8.26 7.31
C SER A 16 -9.45 -8.04 8.81
N ASP A 17 -9.06 -9.08 9.53
CA ASP A 17 -9.22 -9.15 10.97
C ASP A 17 -8.05 -8.53 11.77
N ASP A 18 -6.95 -8.16 11.11
CA ASP A 18 -5.77 -7.55 11.74
C ASP A 18 -5.56 -6.07 11.34
N ILE A 19 -6.52 -5.45 10.64
CA ILE A 19 -6.40 -4.07 10.18
C ILE A 19 -6.92 -3.11 11.27
N PRO A 20 -6.09 -2.19 11.80
CA PRO A 20 -6.61 -1.11 12.64
C PRO A 20 -7.53 -0.21 11.80
N ASP A 21 -8.81 -0.21 12.14
CA ASP A 21 -9.83 0.68 11.58
C ASP A 21 -9.76 2.07 12.25
N PRO A 22 -9.76 3.20 11.50
CA PRO A 22 -9.66 3.32 10.05
C PRO A 22 -8.23 3.52 9.57
N LEU A 23 -7.96 3.03 8.36
CA LEU A 23 -6.69 3.24 7.67
C LEU A 23 -6.48 4.76 7.43
N PRO A 24 -5.25 5.29 7.58
CA PRO A 24 -4.98 6.70 7.32
C PRO A 24 -5.40 7.14 5.93
N GLN A 25 -5.38 6.25 4.94
CA GLN A 25 -5.87 6.54 3.59
C GLN A 25 -7.36 6.92 3.58
N ASP A 26 -8.21 6.34 4.43
CA ASP A 26 -9.63 6.66 4.46
C ASP A 26 -9.85 8.03 5.08
N VAL A 27 -9.08 8.36 6.12
CA VAL A 27 -9.06 9.70 6.71
C VAL A 27 -8.56 10.72 5.68
N VAL A 28 -7.44 10.44 5.02
CA VAL A 28 -6.84 11.34 4.02
C VAL A 28 -7.74 11.48 2.79
N MET A 29 -8.38 10.40 2.33
CA MET A 29 -9.33 10.44 1.20
C MET A 29 -10.58 11.25 1.56
N ARG A 30 -11.15 11.06 2.77
CA ARG A 30 -12.31 11.85 3.25
C ARG A 30 -11.99 13.35 3.36
N LEU A 31 -10.77 13.68 3.76
CA LEU A 31 -10.31 15.07 3.85
C LEU A 31 -9.93 15.68 2.49
N SER A 32 -9.66 14.83 1.49
CA SER A 32 -9.24 15.28 0.17
C SER A 32 -10.41 15.69 -0.72
N ARG A 33 -10.24 16.79 -1.45
CA ARG A 33 -11.22 17.24 -2.46
C ARG A 33 -10.87 16.73 -3.87
N LYS A 34 -9.64 16.27 -4.09
CA LYS A 34 -9.15 15.85 -5.41
C LYS A 34 -8.07 14.78 -5.28
N ILE A 35 -8.28 13.66 -5.98
CA ILE A 35 -7.32 12.57 -6.12
C ILE A 35 -6.74 12.60 -7.54
N ARG A 36 -5.42 12.43 -7.66
CA ARG A 36 -4.70 12.25 -8.93
C ARG A 36 -4.06 10.86 -8.93
N LYS A 37 -4.24 10.13 -10.01
CA LYS A 37 -3.63 8.81 -10.23
C LYS A 37 -2.54 8.97 -11.31
N LYS A 38 -1.35 8.42 -11.08
CA LYS A 38 -0.29 8.30 -12.09
C LYS A 38 -0.15 6.83 -12.45
N TRP A 39 -0.60 6.48 -13.65
CA TRP A 39 -0.59 5.09 -14.11
C TRP A 39 0.83 4.56 -14.27
N VAL A 40 1.06 3.34 -13.81
CA VAL A 40 2.34 2.63 -13.88
C VAL A 40 2.22 1.41 -14.79
N GLY A 41 1.08 0.71 -14.75
CA GLY A 41 0.92 -0.52 -15.51
C GLY A 41 -0.36 -1.28 -15.17
N SER A 42 -0.43 -2.50 -15.68
CA SER A 42 -1.34 -3.53 -15.21
C SER A 42 -0.54 -4.72 -14.66
N ASP A 43 -1.09 -5.40 -13.67
CA ASP A 43 -0.51 -6.63 -13.14
C ASP A 43 -0.97 -7.88 -13.93
N ARG A 44 -0.44 -9.06 -13.57
CA ARG A 44 -0.81 -10.35 -14.19
C ARG A 44 -2.29 -10.76 -14.03
N TYR A 45 -3.04 -10.06 -13.19
CA TYR A 45 -4.48 -10.26 -12.96
C TYR A 45 -5.32 -9.14 -13.60
N ASN A 46 -4.71 -8.35 -14.49
CA ASN A 46 -5.33 -7.23 -15.18
C ASN A 46 -5.84 -6.11 -14.26
N ARG A 47 -5.29 -6.00 -13.04
CA ARG A 47 -5.58 -4.88 -12.13
C ARG A 47 -4.69 -3.70 -12.49
N GLN A 48 -5.27 -2.50 -12.45
CA GLN A 48 -4.54 -1.27 -12.71
C GLN A 48 -3.62 -0.92 -11.54
N VAL A 49 -2.41 -0.55 -11.89
CA VAL A 49 -1.38 -0.11 -10.97
C VAL A 49 -1.14 1.38 -11.19
N ALA A 50 -1.22 2.16 -10.12
CA ALA A 50 -0.91 3.57 -10.15
C ALA A 50 -0.32 4.05 -8.82
N GLU A 51 0.48 5.11 -8.90
CA GLU A 51 0.78 5.95 -7.74
C GLU A 51 -0.39 6.91 -7.52
N VAL A 52 -0.79 7.08 -6.25
CA VAL A 52 -1.95 7.88 -5.88
C VAL A 52 -1.51 9.09 -5.09
N PHE A 53 -1.98 10.24 -5.55
CA PHE A 53 -1.70 11.54 -4.98
C PHE A 53 -3.00 12.22 -4.58
N THR A 54 -2.92 13.00 -3.51
CA THR A 54 -4.03 13.84 -3.03
C THR A 54 -3.58 15.28 -2.93
N MET A 55 -4.49 16.22 -3.17
CA MET A 55 -4.25 17.64 -2.95
C MET A 55 -4.79 18.06 -1.59
N LEU A 56 -3.91 18.47 -0.69
CA LEU A 56 -4.24 19.06 0.61
C LEU A 56 -3.89 20.55 0.59
N LYS A 57 -4.34 21.30 1.62
CA LYS A 57 -4.04 22.74 1.75
C LYS A 57 -2.53 23.05 1.74
N GLY A 58 -1.70 22.08 2.15
CA GLY A 58 -0.24 22.19 2.16
C GLY A 58 0.46 21.69 0.88
N GLY A 59 -0.28 21.32 -0.17
CA GLY A 59 0.28 20.82 -1.42
C GLY A 59 -0.14 19.39 -1.78
N GLU A 60 0.49 18.85 -2.82
CA GLU A 60 0.30 17.46 -3.23
C GLU A 60 0.98 16.51 -2.24
N LYS A 61 0.30 15.41 -1.90
CA LYS A 61 0.83 14.35 -1.03
C LYS A 61 0.68 12.98 -1.69
N SER A 62 1.76 12.19 -1.64
CA SER A 62 1.75 10.78 -2.07
C SER A 62 1.10 9.91 -0.99
N LEU A 63 -0.02 9.25 -1.32
CA LEU A 63 -0.67 8.31 -0.39
C LEU A 63 0.16 7.05 -0.21
N ASN A 64 0.86 6.62 -1.26
CA ASN A 64 1.69 5.44 -1.21
C ASN A 64 2.85 5.58 -0.21
N GLU A 65 3.53 6.73 -0.27
CA GLU A 65 4.64 7.03 0.62
C GLU A 65 4.17 7.17 2.08
N GLU A 66 3.01 7.80 2.28
CA GLU A 66 2.40 7.91 3.62
C GLU A 66 2.17 6.53 4.23
N GLN A 67 1.55 5.61 3.49
CA GLN A 67 1.23 4.27 3.97
C GLN A 67 2.48 3.47 4.35
N LEU A 68 3.54 3.62 3.56
CA LEU A 68 4.82 2.98 3.82
C LEU A 68 5.49 3.56 5.06
N SER A 69 5.60 4.88 5.14
CA SER A 69 6.29 5.57 6.24
C SER A 69 5.60 5.44 7.59
N THR A 70 4.28 5.24 7.58
CA THR A 70 3.46 5.01 8.77
C THR A 70 3.28 3.51 9.11
N GLY A 71 3.85 2.62 8.29
CA GLY A 71 3.84 1.18 8.56
C GLY A 71 2.48 0.51 8.34
N TYR A 72 1.54 1.13 7.64
CA TYR A 72 0.26 0.50 7.29
C TYR A 72 0.38 -0.48 6.13
N ALA A 73 1.55 -0.54 5.49
CA ALA A 73 1.74 -1.42 4.37
C ALA A 73 3.19 -1.86 4.14
N TYR A 74 3.32 -2.92 3.33
CA TYR A 74 4.60 -3.46 2.86
C TYR A 74 4.87 -3.04 1.41
N LEU A 75 6.11 -2.68 1.10
CA LEU A 75 6.52 -2.37 -0.27
C LEU A 75 6.58 -3.65 -1.12
N TYR A 76 5.77 -3.69 -2.18
CA TYR A 76 5.79 -4.82 -3.11
C TYR A 76 6.87 -4.66 -4.19
N ARG A 77 8.07 -5.18 -3.88
CA ARG A 77 9.29 -5.07 -4.72
C ARG A 77 9.13 -5.56 -6.16
N ALA A 78 8.23 -6.52 -6.42
CA ALA A 78 7.97 -7.05 -7.76
C ALA A 78 7.49 -5.99 -8.76
N TYR A 79 6.99 -4.85 -8.27
CA TYR A 79 6.51 -3.78 -9.12
C TYR A 79 6.98 -2.38 -8.70
N SER A 80 7.53 -2.20 -7.49
CA SER A 80 8.04 -0.90 -7.05
C SER A 80 9.10 -0.34 -8.01
N GLY A 81 9.90 -1.20 -8.66
CA GLY A 81 10.88 -0.76 -9.67
C GLY A 81 10.28 -0.12 -10.94
N LYS A 82 8.95 -0.24 -11.16
CA LYS A 82 8.24 0.45 -12.25
C LYS A 82 7.69 1.81 -11.83
N CYS A 83 7.68 2.09 -10.53
CA CYS A 83 7.20 3.34 -9.98
C CYS A 83 8.30 4.41 -10.08
N PRO A 84 8.03 5.58 -10.66
CA PRO A 84 8.99 6.69 -10.68
C PRO A 84 9.45 7.13 -9.29
N ASN A 85 8.64 6.92 -8.25
CA ASN A 85 8.96 7.27 -6.86
C ASN A 85 9.50 6.08 -6.03
N ASN A 86 10.10 5.07 -6.67
CA ASN A 86 10.58 3.86 -6.00
C ASN A 86 11.54 4.12 -4.82
N ILE A 87 12.50 5.04 -4.97
CA ILE A 87 13.47 5.38 -3.93
C ILE A 87 12.76 5.96 -2.70
N ALA A 88 11.78 6.85 -2.90
CA ALA A 88 10.99 7.40 -1.81
C ALA A 88 10.20 6.31 -1.07
N PHE A 89 9.66 5.33 -1.80
CA PHE A 89 8.95 4.20 -1.21
C PHE A 89 9.86 3.27 -0.39
N GLU A 90 11.07 3.00 -0.87
CA GLU A 90 12.06 2.21 -0.13
C GLU A 90 12.47 2.90 1.16
N ASN A 91 12.75 4.21 1.10
CA ASN A 91 13.07 5.01 2.28
C ASN A 91 11.90 5.06 3.27
N ALA A 92 10.67 5.19 2.78
CA ALA A 92 9.47 5.19 3.61
C ALA A 92 9.27 3.83 4.32
N GLU A 93 9.44 2.70 3.62
CA GLU A 93 9.36 1.37 4.24
C GLU A 93 10.46 1.21 5.32
N ALA A 94 11.69 1.61 5.01
CA ALA A 94 12.82 1.54 5.94
C ALA A 94 12.58 2.38 7.21
N LEU A 95 11.97 3.55 7.08
CA LEU A 95 11.60 4.41 8.21
C LEU A 95 10.60 3.71 9.14
N ALA A 96 9.56 3.08 8.58
CA ALA A 96 8.57 2.36 9.36
C ALA A 96 9.16 1.10 10.04
N GLN A 97 10.08 0.40 9.37
CA GLN A 97 10.83 -0.70 9.96
C GLN A 97 11.68 -0.24 11.15
N GLN A 98 12.46 0.82 10.97
CA GLN A 98 13.33 1.37 12.01
C GLN A 98 12.53 1.80 13.24
N LYS A 99 11.38 2.44 13.01
CA LYS A 99 10.48 2.92 14.07
C LYS A 99 9.53 1.84 14.60
N ARG A 100 9.54 0.63 14.04
CA ARG A 100 8.63 -0.47 14.37
C ARG A 100 7.16 -0.03 14.33
N LEU A 101 6.75 0.59 13.22
CA LEU A 101 5.39 1.10 13.04
C LEU A 101 4.48 0.08 12.35
N GLY A 102 3.20 0.07 12.74
CA GLY A 102 2.15 -0.73 12.11
C GLY A 102 2.54 -2.20 11.94
N VAL A 103 2.58 -2.68 10.70
CA VAL A 103 2.94 -4.07 10.35
C VAL A 103 4.39 -4.45 10.71
N TRP A 104 5.21 -3.48 11.11
CA TRP A 104 6.58 -3.68 11.59
C TRP A 104 6.71 -3.62 13.12
N ALA A 105 5.62 -3.36 13.84
CA ALA A 105 5.63 -3.28 15.30
C ALA A 105 5.94 -4.61 15.98
N ASN A 106 5.45 -5.71 15.39
CA ASN A 106 5.59 -7.06 15.93
C ASN A 106 6.46 -7.93 15.04
N ALA A 107 7.56 -8.45 15.61
CA ALA A 107 8.38 -9.46 14.94
C ALA A 107 7.57 -10.76 14.84
N GLY A 108 7.13 -11.11 13.63
CA GLY A 108 6.37 -12.33 13.37
C GLY A 108 5.11 -12.14 12.52
N LEU A 109 4.74 -10.90 12.18
CA LEU A 109 3.69 -10.68 11.19
C LEU A 109 4.12 -11.21 9.82
N GLU A 110 3.42 -12.25 9.38
CA GLU A 110 3.62 -12.86 8.07
C GLU A 110 3.18 -11.89 6.99
N LYS A 111 4.00 -11.69 5.97
CA LYS A 111 3.61 -10.81 4.87
C LYS A 111 2.40 -11.42 4.15
N PRO A 112 1.43 -10.60 3.70
CA PRO A 112 0.21 -11.10 3.06
C PRO A 112 0.44 -12.02 1.86
N TRP A 113 1.57 -11.90 1.16
CA TRP A 113 1.89 -12.80 0.05
C TRP A 113 2.47 -14.14 0.48
N ASP A 114 3.19 -14.19 1.60
CA ASP A 114 3.69 -15.41 2.19
C ASP A 114 2.50 -16.22 2.75
N TYR A 115 1.59 -15.56 3.48
CA TYR A 115 0.32 -16.14 3.93
C TYR A 115 -0.46 -16.79 2.77
N ARG A 116 -0.63 -16.05 1.67
CA ARG A 116 -1.34 -16.57 0.50
C ARG A 116 -0.58 -17.66 -0.23
N LYS A 117 0.75 -17.68 -0.18
CA LYS A 117 1.55 -18.74 -0.78
C LYS A 117 1.36 -20.03 0.01
N ARG A 118 1.47 -19.95 1.33
CA ARG A 118 1.24 -21.06 2.26
C ARG A 118 -0.16 -21.67 2.14
N LEU A 119 -1.20 -20.85 1.93
CA LEU A 119 -2.55 -21.37 1.69
C LEU A 119 -2.68 -22.16 0.39
N ARG A 120 -1.96 -21.79 -0.68
CA ARG A 120 -1.99 -22.55 -1.95
C ARG A 120 -1.28 -23.89 -1.81
N GLU A 121 -0.18 -23.93 -1.08
CA GLU A 121 0.63 -25.15 -0.87
C GLU A 121 -0.05 -26.20 0.02
N LYS A 122 -1.00 -25.80 0.89
CA LYS A 122 -1.75 -26.74 1.74
C LYS A 122 -2.95 -27.40 1.06
N SER A 123 -3.30 -26.96 -0.14
CA SER A 123 -4.45 -27.47 -0.90
C SER A 123 -4.08 -28.55 -1.92
N ASP A 124 -2.78 -28.86 -2.03
CA ASP A 124 -2.22 -29.99 -2.79
C ASP A 124 -1.82 -31.12 -1.83
#